data_AF-A0A421GCV2-F1
#
_entry.id   AF-A0A421GCV2-F1
#
_cell.length_a   1.000
_cell.length_b   1.000
_cell.length_c   1.000
_cell.angle_alpha   90.00
_cell.angle_beta   90.00
_cell.angle_gamma   90.00
#
_symmetry.space_group_name_H-M   'P 1'
#
loop_
_entity.id
_entity.type
_entity.pdbx_description
1 polymer ?
#
loop_
_entity_poly.entity_id
_entity_poly.type
_entity_poly.pdbx_seq_one_letter_code
_entity_poly.pdbx_strand_id
1 'polypeptide(L)'
;MKTFSTLIIMLACAVNTYGSNIERKLIVGGDVVPANTKTYMTGLRATIGGNSLCGGSLISPTHVLTASHCVGYDIRWASIGSHFRNGTQNSEQIRVISIMNHPNYSENVLFSDDFLVLELAKPSSFKPVKLAAADDSDFKAGKWATTMGWGTNVETNGTYPYELQRVDVQLVSDEACANYATVDSSMRRVPPRHRAFHEAYKSQSCSYHSAKGVRVKPGTLL
;
A
#
# COMPACT_ATOMS: atom_id res chain seq x y z
N MET A 1 66.64 27.10 32.24
CA MET A 1 65.48 26.69 33.07
C MET A 1 64.31 27.60 32.70
N LYS A 2 63.16 27.19 32.16
CA LYS A 2 62.57 25.89 31.80
C LYS A 2 61.68 26.17 30.59
N THR A 3 61.76 25.33 29.57
CA THR A 3 60.85 25.29 28.42
C THR A 3 59.46 24.85 28.90
N PHE A 4 58.42 25.65 28.64
CA PHE A 4 57.04 25.25 28.90
C PHE A 4 56.49 24.57 27.64
N SER A 5 56.44 23.24 27.69
CA SER A 5 55.81 22.38 26.70
C SER A 5 54.30 22.35 26.98
N THR A 6 53.50 23.02 26.14
CA THR A 6 52.04 23.03 26.28
C THR A 6 51.47 21.75 25.64
N LEU A 7 51.00 20.84 26.49
CA LEU A 7 50.27 19.63 26.09
C LEU A 7 48.97 20.00 25.38
N ILE A 8 48.79 19.60 24.12
CA ILE A 8 47.51 19.63 23.42
C ILE A 8 46.74 18.36 23.84
N ILE A 9 45.74 18.52 24.70
CA ILE A 9 44.78 17.46 25.03
C ILE A 9 43.75 17.41 23.89
N MET A 10 43.92 16.47 22.96
CA MET A 10 42.89 16.12 21.98
C MET A 10 41.74 15.41 22.70
N LEU A 11 40.71 16.16 23.07
CA LEU A 11 39.43 15.63 23.50
C LEU A 11 38.72 15.08 22.24
N ALA A 12 38.84 13.77 22.01
CA ALA A 12 38.08 13.09 20.97
C ALA A 12 36.59 13.12 21.34
N CYS A 13 35.83 14.03 20.73
CA CYS A 13 34.38 13.96 20.74
C CYS A 13 33.99 12.68 19.98
N ALA A 14 33.56 11.65 20.72
CA ALA A 14 32.89 10.50 20.13
C ALA A 14 31.55 10.99 19.56
N VAL A 15 31.55 11.26 18.25
CA VAL A 15 30.32 11.53 17.50
C VAL A 15 29.57 10.21 17.43
N ASN A 16 28.64 9.97 18.36
CA ASN A 16 27.65 8.92 18.22
C ASN A 16 26.72 9.32 17.07
N THR A 17 27.09 8.93 15.86
CA THR A 17 26.17 8.90 14.73
C THR A 17 25.12 7.85 15.04
N TYR A 18 24.02 8.26 15.67
CA TYR A 18 22.76 7.51 15.58
C TYR A 18 22.26 7.62 14.15
N GLY A 19 22.92 6.89 13.25
CA GLY A 19 22.38 6.58 11.95
C GLY A 19 21.18 5.68 12.19
N SER A 20 19.99 6.25 12.22
CA SER A 20 18.76 5.49 12.01
C SER A 20 18.81 4.95 10.58
N ASN A 21 19.54 3.86 10.39
CA ASN A 21 19.34 2.97 9.27
C ASN A 21 17.95 2.36 9.47
N ILE A 22 16.92 3.08 9.05
CA ILE A 22 15.70 2.43 8.61
C ILE A 22 16.11 1.67 7.35
N GLU A 23 16.62 0.47 7.57
CA GLU A 23 16.76 -0.53 6.52
C GLU A 23 15.36 -0.68 5.94
N ARG A 24 15.14 -0.15 4.73
CA ARG A 24 13.93 -0.48 3.99
C ARG A 24 13.99 -1.97 3.76
N LYS A 25 13.28 -2.75 4.57
CA LYS A 25 13.00 -4.15 4.28
C LYS A 25 12.11 -4.18 3.04
N LEU A 26 12.80 -4.19 1.90
CA LEU A 26 12.22 -4.34 0.58
C LEU A 26 11.61 -5.75 0.47
N ILE A 27 10.63 -5.89 -0.43
CA ILE A 27 10.02 -7.18 -0.74
C ILE A 27 11.09 -8.14 -1.30
N VAL A 28 11.29 -9.29 -0.65
CA VAL A 28 12.21 -10.37 -1.05
C VAL A 28 11.40 -11.64 -1.27
N GLY A 29 11.57 -12.31 -2.42
CA GLY A 29 10.89 -13.56 -2.76
C GLY A 29 9.54 -13.33 -3.44
N GLY A 30 9.46 -12.33 -4.32
CA GLY A 30 8.26 -12.09 -5.12
C GLY A 30 8.22 -12.97 -6.37
N ASP A 31 7.01 -13.19 -6.90
CA ASP A 31 6.79 -13.89 -8.17
C ASP A 31 5.85 -13.09 -9.07
N VAL A 32 5.92 -13.35 -10.38
CA VAL A 32 4.92 -12.83 -11.34
C VAL A 32 3.55 -13.45 -11.04
N VAL A 33 2.51 -12.62 -10.98
CA VAL A 33 1.11 -13.08 -10.91
C VAL A 33 0.74 -13.64 -12.29
N PRO A 34 0.18 -14.86 -12.39
CA PRO A 34 -0.28 -15.36 -13.67
C PRO A 34 -1.35 -14.43 -14.28
N ALA A 35 -1.14 -14.04 -15.55
CA ALA A 35 -2.03 -13.11 -16.24
C ALA A 35 -3.50 -13.58 -16.17
N ASN A 36 -4.43 -12.62 -16.10
CA ASN A 36 -5.88 -12.85 -16.04
C ASN A 36 -6.40 -13.59 -14.78
N THR A 37 -5.57 -13.86 -13.76
CA THR A 37 -6.05 -14.50 -12.51
C THR A 37 -6.57 -13.51 -11.47
N LYS A 38 -6.09 -12.27 -11.49
CA LYS A 38 -6.40 -11.21 -10.52
C LYS A 38 -7.04 -10.01 -11.21
N THR A 39 -8.20 -10.24 -11.83
CA THR A 39 -8.86 -9.27 -12.72
C THR A 39 -9.49 -8.06 -12.01
N TYR A 40 -9.51 -8.06 -10.67
CA TYR A 40 -9.88 -6.88 -9.88
C TYR A 40 -8.71 -5.90 -9.69
N MET A 41 -7.48 -6.29 -10.08
CA MET A 41 -6.32 -5.42 -10.00
C MET A 41 -6.51 -4.21 -10.90
N THR A 42 -6.35 -3.03 -10.33
CA THR A 42 -6.57 -1.76 -11.02
C THR A 42 -5.32 -0.90 -10.96
N GLY A 43 -4.87 -0.44 -12.13
CA GLY A 43 -3.83 0.58 -12.25
C GLY A 43 -4.44 1.98 -12.32
N LEU A 44 -4.02 2.90 -11.46
CA LEU A 44 -4.50 4.28 -11.41
C LEU A 44 -3.55 5.22 -12.16
N ARG A 45 -4.09 6.04 -13.06
CA ARG A 45 -3.32 6.69 -14.14
C ARG A 45 -3.79 8.13 -14.37
N ALA A 46 -2.88 9.00 -14.77
CA ALA A 46 -3.21 10.37 -15.17
C ALA A 46 -3.77 10.47 -16.60
N THR A 47 -3.33 9.58 -17.48
CA THR A 47 -3.80 9.51 -18.87
C THR A 47 -4.15 8.08 -19.23
N ILE A 48 -5.01 7.91 -20.25
CA ILE A 48 -5.43 6.59 -20.73
C ILE A 48 -4.27 5.68 -21.15
N GLY A 49 -3.16 6.26 -21.63
CA GLY A 49 -1.97 5.53 -22.09
C GLY A 49 -0.74 5.62 -21.16
N GLY A 50 -0.79 6.38 -20.07
CA GLY A 50 0.36 6.61 -19.18
C GLY A 50 0.61 5.46 -18.20
N ASN A 51 1.77 5.30 -17.60
CA ASN A 51 1.97 4.20 -16.63
C ASN A 51 1.09 4.36 -15.37
N SER A 52 0.80 3.24 -14.71
CA SER A 52 0.16 3.25 -13.39
C SER A 52 1.06 3.95 -12.37
N LEU A 53 0.45 4.90 -11.66
CA LEU A 53 1.04 5.71 -10.59
C LEU A 53 0.73 5.11 -9.22
N CYS A 54 -0.47 4.54 -9.07
CA CYS A 54 -0.94 3.83 -7.89
C CYS A 54 -1.65 2.52 -8.28
N GLY A 55 -1.80 1.64 -7.30
CA GLY A 55 -2.67 0.46 -7.38
C GLY A 55 -4.08 0.73 -6.84
N GLY A 56 -4.98 -0.20 -7.08
CA GLY A 56 -6.34 -0.19 -6.55
C GLY A 56 -7.05 -1.52 -6.79
N SER A 57 -8.21 -1.67 -6.16
CA SER A 57 -9.04 -2.87 -6.19
C SER A 57 -10.44 -2.56 -6.70
N LEU A 58 -10.93 -3.25 -7.71
CA LEU A 58 -12.35 -3.19 -8.06
C LEU A 58 -13.19 -3.85 -6.97
N ILE A 59 -14.02 -3.09 -6.25
CA ILE A 59 -14.85 -3.58 -5.12
C ILE A 59 -16.35 -3.64 -5.45
N SER A 60 -16.78 -2.95 -6.51
CA SER A 60 -18.07 -3.13 -7.17
C SER A 60 -17.91 -2.78 -8.65
N PRO A 61 -18.89 -3.05 -9.54
CA PRO A 61 -18.76 -2.72 -10.96
C PRO A 61 -18.38 -1.25 -11.23
N THR A 62 -18.77 -0.32 -10.36
CA THR A 62 -18.52 1.12 -10.54
C THR A 62 -17.58 1.73 -9.51
N HIS A 63 -16.96 0.94 -8.62
CA HIS A 63 -16.13 1.47 -7.55
C HIS A 63 -14.79 0.77 -7.42
N VAL A 64 -13.73 1.57 -7.29
CA VAL A 64 -12.37 1.13 -7.01
C VAL A 64 -11.93 1.64 -5.65
N LEU A 65 -11.43 0.76 -4.80
CA LEU A 65 -10.86 1.09 -3.49
C LEU A 65 -9.34 1.22 -3.63
N THR A 66 -8.78 2.31 -3.10
CA THR A 66 -7.33 2.60 -3.11
C THR A 66 -6.96 3.41 -1.86
N ALA A 67 -5.71 3.85 -1.77
CA ALA A 67 -5.20 4.65 -0.67
C ALA A 67 -5.48 6.14 -0.89
N SER A 68 -5.70 6.88 0.20
CA SER A 68 -5.94 8.32 0.16
C SER A 68 -4.76 9.09 -0.41
N HIS A 69 -3.53 8.72 -0.06
CA HIS A 69 -2.32 9.39 -0.55
C HIS A 69 -2.16 9.32 -2.07
N CYS A 70 -2.87 8.40 -2.74
CA CYS A 70 -2.85 8.32 -4.19
C CYS A 70 -3.47 9.55 -4.88
N VAL A 71 -4.26 10.38 -4.19
CA VAL A 71 -4.77 11.65 -4.76
C VAL A 71 -3.68 12.71 -4.91
N GLY A 72 -2.51 12.53 -4.29
CA GLY A 72 -1.33 13.34 -4.59
C GLY A 72 -0.88 13.18 -6.04
N TYR A 73 -1.31 12.10 -6.70
CA TYR A 73 -1.24 11.94 -8.14
C TYR A 73 -2.53 12.43 -8.80
N ASP A 74 -2.41 12.98 -10.01
CA ASP A 74 -3.54 13.38 -10.83
C ASP A 74 -4.27 12.15 -11.40
N ILE A 75 -5.03 11.43 -10.58
CA ILE A 75 -5.73 10.19 -10.95
C ILE A 75 -7.00 10.52 -11.75
N ARG A 76 -6.96 10.25 -13.06
CA ARG A 76 -8.09 10.50 -13.98
C ARG A 76 -8.66 9.23 -14.62
N TRP A 77 -7.87 8.16 -14.66
CA TRP A 77 -8.21 6.90 -15.32
C TRP A 77 -7.89 5.70 -14.42
N ALA A 78 -8.78 4.71 -14.46
CA ALA A 78 -8.61 3.40 -13.87
C ALA A 78 -8.45 2.36 -14.99
N SER A 79 -7.37 1.59 -14.92
CA SER A 79 -7.08 0.45 -15.81
C SER A 79 -7.40 -0.83 -15.07
N ILE A 80 -8.59 -1.39 -15.28
CA ILE A 80 -9.15 -2.50 -14.49
C ILE A 80 -8.83 -3.82 -15.18
N GLY A 81 -8.46 -4.85 -14.43
CA GLY A 81 -7.98 -6.12 -15.00
C GLY A 81 -6.53 -6.08 -15.45
N SER A 82 -5.77 -5.06 -15.03
CA SER A 82 -4.40 -4.86 -15.48
C SER A 82 -3.44 -5.92 -14.96
N HIS A 83 -2.74 -6.57 -15.88
CA HIS A 83 -1.52 -7.33 -15.59
C HIS A 83 -0.24 -6.50 -15.81
N PHE A 84 -0.27 -5.62 -16.81
CA PHE A 84 0.89 -4.78 -17.15
C PHE A 84 0.73 -3.38 -16.57
N ARG A 85 1.85 -2.80 -16.11
CA ARG A 85 1.87 -1.46 -15.48
C ARG A 85 1.30 -0.36 -16.38
N ASN A 86 1.44 -0.49 -17.70
CA ASN A 86 0.91 0.45 -18.68
C ASN A 86 -0.51 0.11 -19.18
N GLY A 87 -1.18 -0.90 -18.60
CA GLY A 87 -2.54 -1.29 -18.95
C GLY A 87 -2.77 -1.64 -20.43
N THR A 88 -1.72 -2.08 -21.15
CA THR A 88 -1.82 -2.27 -22.61
C THR A 88 -2.56 -3.54 -23.05
N GLN A 89 -2.80 -4.50 -22.15
CA GLN A 89 -3.41 -5.79 -22.52
C GLN A 89 -4.54 -6.16 -21.57
N ASN A 90 -5.66 -6.61 -22.15
CA ASN A 90 -6.81 -7.22 -21.45
C ASN A 90 -7.31 -6.43 -20.24
N SER A 91 -7.28 -5.10 -20.32
CA SER A 91 -7.77 -4.22 -19.25
C SER A 91 -8.76 -3.20 -19.79
N GLU A 92 -9.69 -2.79 -18.93
CA GLU A 92 -10.66 -1.74 -19.24
C GLU A 92 -10.11 -0.40 -18.77
N GLN A 93 -10.02 0.55 -19.69
CA GLN A 93 -9.72 1.95 -19.34
C GLN A 93 -11.03 2.68 -19.07
N ILE A 94 -11.27 3.02 -17.80
CA ILE A 94 -12.49 3.71 -17.38
C ILE A 94 -12.11 5.01 -16.68
N ARG A 95 -12.79 6.09 -17.06
CA ARG A 95 -12.57 7.41 -16.45
C ARG A 95 -13.07 7.41 -15.00
N VAL A 96 -12.30 8.03 -14.12
CA VAL A 96 -12.70 8.33 -12.75
C VAL A 96 -13.54 9.61 -12.75
N ILE A 97 -14.73 9.56 -12.17
CA ILE A 97 -15.67 10.71 -12.15
C ILE A 97 -15.90 11.30 -10.76
N SER A 98 -15.56 10.54 -9.71
CA SER A 98 -15.65 11.01 -8.33
C SER A 98 -14.53 10.40 -7.50
N ILE A 99 -14.03 11.17 -6.53
CA ILE A 99 -13.02 10.77 -5.55
C ILE A 99 -13.63 11.00 -4.18
N MET A 100 -13.95 9.91 -3.48
CA MET A 100 -14.52 9.93 -2.14
C MET A 100 -13.42 9.60 -1.13
N ASN A 101 -12.68 10.63 -0.71
CA ASN A 101 -11.65 10.48 0.29
C ASN A 101 -12.23 10.24 1.69
N HIS A 102 -11.54 9.49 2.54
CA HIS A 102 -11.99 9.32 3.91
C HIS A 102 -11.97 10.68 4.65
N PRO A 103 -13.05 11.06 5.36
CA PRO A 103 -13.17 12.39 5.98
C PRO A 103 -12.12 12.67 7.06
N ASN A 104 -11.53 11.63 7.64
CA ASN A 104 -10.50 11.74 8.67
C ASN A 104 -9.07 11.53 8.14
N TYR A 105 -8.89 11.38 6.82
CA TYR A 105 -7.56 11.23 6.25
C TYR A 105 -6.68 12.44 6.58
N SER A 106 -5.46 12.18 7.05
CA SER A 106 -4.48 13.22 7.35
C SER A 106 -3.06 12.76 7.06
N GLU A 107 -2.40 13.43 6.12
CA GLU A 107 -0.96 13.26 5.85
C GLU A 107 -0.10 13.61 7.08
N ASN A 108 -0.56 14.54 7.90
CA ASN A 108 0.16 15.05 9.07
C ASN A 108 0.08 14.10 10.28
N VAL A 109 -0.81 13.11 10.26
CA VAL A 109 -1.01 12.15 11.35
C VAL A 109 -0.67 10.75 10.85
N LEU A 110 0.58 10.57 10.40
CA LEU A 110 1.11 9.27 9.96
C LEU A 110 0.29 8.56 8.87
N PHE A 111 -0.40 9.32 8.00
CA PHE A 111 -1.34 8.76 7.03
C PHE A 111 -2.48 7.98 7.71
N SER A 112 -3.06 8.52 8.79
CA SER A 112 -4.25 7.95 9.41
C SER A 112 -5.40 7.90 8.41
N ASP A 113 -6.18 6.83 8.45
CA ASP A 113 -7.33 6.61 7.57
C ASP A 113 -6.99 6.75 6.06
N ASP A 114 -5.84 6.19 5.64
CA ASP A 114 -5.33 6.24 4.26
C ASP A 114 -6.10 5.31 3.29
N PHE A 115 -7.37 5.61 3.08
CA PHE A 115 -8.21 4.93 2.10
C PHE A 115 -9.24 5.86 1.47
N LEU A 116 -9.56 5.58 0.20
CA LEU A 116 -10.59 6.30 -0.54
C LEU A 116 -11.27 5.38 -1.54
N VAL A 117 -12.45 5.79 -1.97
CA VAL A 117 -13.21 5.13 -3.04
C VAL A 117 -13.27 6.03 -4.27
N LEU A 118 -12.92 5.49 -5.42
CA LEU A 118 -13.09 6.12 -6.73
C LEU A 118 -14.38 5.62 -7.37
N GLU A 119 -15.15 6.53 -7.97
CA GLU A 119 -16.31 6.20 -8.80
C GLU A 119 -15.93 6.20 -10.27
N LEU A 120 -16.37 5.17 -10.99
CA LEU A 120 -16.10 4.96 -12.40
C LEU A 120 -17.24 5.48 -13.29
N ALA A 121 -16.90 6.08 -14.43
CA ALA A 121 -17.86 6.63 -15.40
C ALA A 121 -18.84 5.58 -15.97
N LYS A 122 -18.49 4.30 -15.93
CA LYS A 122 -19.31 3.19 -16.38
C LYS A 122 -18.95 1.92 -15.59
N PRO A 123 -19.85 0.94 -15.48
CA PRO A 123 -19.53 -0.33 -14.84
C PRO A 123 -18.45 -1.08 -15.62
N SER A 124 -17.53 -1.71 -14.89
CA SER A 124 -16.56 -2.66 -15.41
C SER A 124 -17.22 -4.02 -15.66
N SER A 125 -16.73 -4.74 -16.68
CA SER A 125 -17.13 -6.13 -16.91
C SER A 125 -16.37 -7.14 -16.04
N PHE A 126 -15.30 -6.71 -15.37
CA PHE A 126 -14.53 -7.57 -14.48
C PHE A 126 -15.24 -7.83 -13.16
N LYS A 127 -14.95 -9.00 -12.56
CA LYS A 127 -15.53 -9.40 -11.28
C LYS A 127 -14.86 -8.62 -10.14
N PRO A 128 -15.64 -7.90 -9.31
CA PRO A 128 -15.09 -7.27 -8.13
C PRO A 128 -14.55 -8.28 -7.12
N VAL A 129 -13.56 -7.85 -6.35
CA VAL A 129 -13.02 -8.62 -5.23
C VAL A 129 -13.95 -8.53 -4.02
N LYS A 130 -13.95 -9.57 -3.18
CA LYS A 130 -14.69 -9.54 -1.92
C LYS A 130 -13.88 -8.78 -0.88
N LEU A 131 -14.51 -7.79 -0.26
CA LEU A 131 -14.02 -7.17 0.96
C LEU A 131 -13.95 -8.20 2.09
N ALA A 132 -13.04 -7.94 3.02
CA ALA A 132 -12.94 -8.74 4.22
C ALA A 132 -14.12 -8.48 5.17
N ALA A 133 -14.34 -9.41 6.11
CA ALA A 133 -15.38 -9.28 7.12
C ALA A 133 -15.12 -8.09 8.05
N ALA A 134 -16.18 -7.34 8.36
CA ALA A 134 -16.12 -6.15 9.22
C ALA A 134 -15.77 -6.46 10.70
N ASP A 135 -15.82 -7.74 11.09
CA ASP A 135 -15.53 -8.23 12.44
C ASP A 135 -14.06 -8.65 12.65
N ASP A 136 -13.20 -8.43 11.65
CA ASP A 136 -11.78 -8.85 11.61
C ASP A 136 -11.50 -10.34 11.68
N SER A 137 -12.53 -11.19 11.55
CA SER A 137 -12.37 -12.65 11.60
C SER A 137 -11.41 -13.19 10.53
N ASP A 138 -11.26 -12.44 9.44
CA ASP A 138 -10.35 -12.72 8.32
C ASP A 138 -8.87 -12.55 8.70
N PHE A 139 -8.53 -11.62 9.61
CA PHE A 139 -7.15 -11.26 9.95
C PHE A 139 -6.75 -11.85 11.29
N LYS A 140 -5.93 -12.89 11.24
CA LYS A 140 -5.37 -13.54 12.43
C LYS A 140 -3.87 -13.65 12.27
N ALA A 141 -3.15 -13.35 13.35
CA ALA A 141 -1.70 -13.56 13.38
C ALA A 141 -1.36 -15.00 12.96
N GLY A 142 -0.28 -15.17 12.20
CA GLY A 142 0.16 -16.44 11.64
C GLY A 142 -0.49 -16.82 10.31
N LYS A 143 -1.62 -16.21 9.92
CA LYS A 143 -2.18 -16.39 8.57
C LYS A 143 -1.32 -15.69 7.52
N TRP A 144 -1.33 -16.24 6.31
CA TRP A 144 -0.67 -15.64 5.15
C TRP A 144 -1.63 -14.73 4.38
N ALA A 145 -1.10 -13.63 3.86
CA ALA A 145 -1.78 -12.71 2.96
C ALA A 145 -0.84 -12.37 1.79
N THR A 146 -1.39 -12.10 0.61
CA THR A 146 -0.59 -11.87 -0.60
C THR A 146 -0.65 -10.41 -1.00
N THR A 147 0.44 -9.65 -0.92
CA THR A 147 0.45 -8.30 -1.51
C THR A 147 0.76 -8.36 -3.00
N MET A 148 0.15 -7.50 -3.82
CA MET A 148 0.38 -7.46 -5.27
C MET A 148 0.53 -6.04 -5.80
N GLY A 149 1.39 -5.83 -6.80
CA GLY A 149 1.54 -4.53 -7.43
C GLY A 149 2.70 -4.45 -8.42
N TRP A 150 2.92 -3.23 -8.90
CA TRP A 150 4.05 -2.89 -9.78
C TRP A 150 5.09 -2.02 -9.07
N GLY A 151 5.15 -2.06 -7.73
CA GLY A 151 6.13 -1.33 -6.93
C GLY A 151 7.54 -1.90 -7.12
N THR A 152 8.56 -1.10 -6.79
CA THR A 152 9.94 -1.58 -6.82
C THR A 152 10.17 -2.63 -5.73
N ASN A 153 11.00 -3.63 -6.00
CA ASN A 153 11.45 -4.61 -5.02
C ASN A 153 12.99 -4.78 -5.12
N VAL A 154 13.59 -5.63 -4.27
CA VAL A 154 15.05 -5.86 -4.33
C VAL A 154 15.46 -6.46 -5.67
N GLU A 155 14.62 -7.35 -6.20
CA GLU A 155 14.87 -8.13 -7.41
C GLU A 155 14.88 -7.25 -8.67
N THR A 156 14.14 -6.13 -8.67
CA THR A 156 14.09 -5.20 -9.80
C THR A 156 15.17 -4.12 -9.77
N ASN A 157 16.10 -4.15 -8.80
CA ASN A 157 17.19 -3.18 -8.65
C ASN A 157 16.72 -1.71 -8.76
N GLY A 158 15.58 -1.39 -8.15
CA GLY A 158 14.99 -0.05 -8.18
C GLY A 158 14.22 0.32 -9.45
N THR A 159 14.09 -0.60 -10.42
CA THR A 159 13.18 -0.42 -11.58
C THR A 159 11.77 -0.91 -11.25
N TYR A 160 10.75 -0.31 -11.86
CA TYR A 160 9.37 -0.78 -11.68
C TYR A 160 9.14 -2.01 -12.56
N PRO A 161 8.66 -3.15 -12.02
CA PRO A 161 8.35 -4.32 -12.82
C PRO A 161 7.24 -3.99 -13.82
N TYR A 162 7.37 -4.56 -15.02
CA TYR A 162 6.40 -4.36 -16.09
C TYR A 162 5.14 -5.20 -15.88
N GLU A 163 5.31 -6.43 -15.41
CA GLU A 163 4.25 -7.38 -15.05
C GLU A 163 3.89 -7.28 -13.57
N LEU A 164 2.64 -7.61 -13.24
CA LEU A 164 2.15 -7.61 -11.88
C LEU A 164 2.92 -8.63 -11.03
N GLN A 165 3.52 -8.15 -9.94
CA GLN A 165 4.23 -9.00 -8.99
C GLN A 165 3.34 -9.28 -7.78
N ARG A 166 3.64 -10.38 -7.08
CA ARG A 166 3.09 -10.71 -5.77
C ARG A 166 4.18 -11.10 -4.79
N VAL A 167 3.89 -10.95 -3.51
CA VAL A 167 4.63 -11.61 -2.43
C VAL A 167 3.68 -12.02 -1.32
N ASP A 168 3.94 -13.17 -0.72
CA ASP A 168 3.19 -13.63 0.44
C ASP A 168 3.86 -13.13 1.73
N VAL A 169 3.06 -12.50 2.59
CA VAL A 169 3.47 -11.96 3.89
C VAL A 169 2.65 -12.62 4.99
N GLN A 170 3.31 -12.95 6.10
CA GLN A 170 2.61 -13.46 7.26
C GLN A 170 2.06 -12.29 8.10
N LEU A 171 0.81 -12.41 8.52
CA LEU A 171 0.17 -11.48 9.43
C LEU A 171 0.77 -11.66 10.82
N VAL A 172 1.08 -10.54 11.48
CA VAL A 172 1.53 -10.50 12.89
C VAL A 172 0.46 -9.85 13.76
N SER A 173 0.53 -10.03 15.07
CA SER A 173 -0.37 -9.35 16.00
C SER A 173 -0.06 -7.85 16.07
N ASP A 174 -1.04 -7.05 16.47
CA ASP A 174 -0.86 -5.60 16.69
C ASP A 174 0.24 -5.30 17.73
N GLU A 175 0.37 -6.16 18.75
CA GLU A 175 1.42 -6.04 19.78
C GLU A 175 2.81 -6.33 19.22
N ALA A 176 2.96 -7.43 18.49
CA ALA A 176 4.21 -7.73 17.79
C ALA A 176 4.54 -6.60 16.81
N CYS A 177 3.50 -6.00 16.24
CA CYS A 177 3.66 -4.92 15.30
C CYS A 177 4.14 -3.60 15.95
N ALA A 178 3.60 -3.24 17.11
CA ALA A 178 3.95 -2.01 17.80
C ALA A 178 5.46 -1.86 18.10
N ASN A 179 6.23 -2.96 18.06
CA ASN A 179 7.69 -2.95 18.18
C ASN A 179 8.43 -2.39 16.96
N TYR A 180 7.79 -2.34 15.80
CA TYR A 180 8.40 -1.95 14.52
C TYR A 180 7.77 -0.70 13.90
N ALA A 181 6.54 -0.36 14.26
CA ALA A 181 5.82 0.80 13.73
C ALA A 181 4.85 1.38 14.77
N THR A 182 4.57 2.68 14.65
CA THR A 182 3.46 3.30 15.38
C THR A 182 2.15 2.79 14.82
N VAL A 183 1.44 1.97 15.60
CA VAL A 183 0.12 1.44 15.24
C VAL A 183 -0.95 2.40 15.80
N ASP A 184 -1.71 3.10 14.96
CA ASP A 184 -2.80 3.98 15.43
C ASP A 184 -4.18 3.28 15.40
N SER A 185 -5.25 3.98 15.77
CA SER A 185 -6.60 3.39 15.81
C SER A 185 -7.27 3.26 14.44
N SER A 186 -6.96 4.08 13.43
CA SER A 186 -7.36 3.84 12.04
C SER A 186 -6.71 2.57 11.48
N MET A 187 -5.52 2.23 11.99
CA MET A 187 -4.86 0.96 11.74
C MET A 187 -5.43 -0.19 12.60
N ARG A 188 -6.30 0.06 13.59
CA ARG A 188 -6.83 -0.97 14.51
C ARG A 188 -8.34 -1.14 14.50
N ARG A 189 -9.13 -0.10 14.21
CA ARG A 189 -10.60 -0.04 14.38
C ARG A 189 -11.32 0.97 13.45
N VAL A 190 -12.28 0.50 12.64
CA VAL A 190 -13.36 1.35 12.07
C VAL A 190 -14.46 1.57 13.12
N PRO A 191 -14.92 2.82 13.39
CA PRO A 191 -16.07 3.07 14.25
C PRO A 191 -17.42 2.72 13.58
N PRO A 192 -18.44 2.30 14.36
CA PRO A 192 -19.62 1.60 13.85
C PRO A 192 -20.73 2.44 13.16
N ARG A 193 -20.48 3.66 12.68
CA ARG A 193 -21.59 4.61 12.38
C ARG A 193 -22.05 4.84 10.94
N HIS A 194 -21.49 4.25 9.87
CA HIS A 194 -22.06 4.41 8.51
C HIS A 194 -22.00 3.12 7.65
N ARG A 195 -23.12 2.38 7.64
CA ARG A 195 -23.25 0.95 7.31
C ARG A 195 -23.09 0.53 5.83
N ALA A 196 -22.79 1.43 4.89
CA ALA A 196 -22.70 1.05 3.46
C ALA A 196 -21.29 1.18 2.85
N PHE A 197 -20.39 1.95 3.48
CA PHE A 197 -19.04 2.21 2.96
C PHE A 197 -17.93 2.02 4.02
N HIS A 198 -18.28 1.74 5.28
CA HIS A 198 -17.34 1.52 6.40
C HIS A 198 -16.74 0.09 6.48
N GLU A 199 -17.10 -0.83 5.59
CA GLU A 199 -16.89 -2.27 5.83
C GLU A 199 -15.46 -2.77 5.52
N ALA A 200 -14.48 -1.90 5.22
CA ALA A 200 -13.30 -2.30 4.45
C ALA A 200 -11.93 -2.46 5.14
N TYR A 201 -11.59 -1.94 6.35
CA TYR A 201 -10.19 -2.09 6.80
C TYR A 201 -9.85 -1.85 8.28
N LYS A 202 -8.91 -2.66 8.80
CA LYS A 202 -8.60 -2.98 10.21
C LYS A 202 -7.21 -3.47 10.68
N SER A 203 -6.10 -3.28 9.94
CA SER A 203 -4.72 -3.67 10.37
C SER A 203 -3.73 -3.62 9.23
N GLN A 204 -2.87 -2.60 9.24
CA GLN A 204 -1.67 -2.57 8.40
C GLN A 204 -0.61 -1.74 9.08
N SER A 205 0.35 -2.40 9.75
CA SER A 205 1.60 -1.70 10.06
C SER A 205 2.84 -2.56 10.18
N CYS A 206 2.80 -3.91 10.17
CA CYS A 206 4.04 -4.69 10.40
C CYS A 206 4.40 -5.77 9.42
N SER A 207 3.66 -5.85 8.31
CA SER A 207 4.18 -6.52 7.13
C SER A 207 4.93 -5.58 6.19
N TYR A 208 5.03 -4.26 6.49
CA TYR A 208 5.35 -3.24 5.49
C TYR A 208 6.38 -2.18 5.88
N HIS A 209 7.36 -2.04 5.00
CA HIS A 209 7.88 -0.74 4.61
C HIS A 209 7.49 -0.37 3.16
N SER A 210 6.57 -1.08 2.47
CA SER A 210 6.44 -0.84 1.01
C SER A 210 5.11 -1.05 0.28
N ALA A 211 3.98 -1.49 0.86
CA ALA A 211 2.80 -1.69 -0.01
C ALA A 211 1.45 -1.17 0.52
N LYS A 212 1.44 -0.06 1.27
CA LYS A 212 0.23 0.53 1.90
C LYS A 212 -1.02 0.30 1.05
N GLY A 213 -1.95 -0.52 1.54
CA GLY A 213 -2.85 -1.25 0.67
C GLY A 213 -4.09 -1.85 1.32
N VAL A 214 -5.14 -1.98 0.51
CA VAL A 214 -6.53 -2.28 0.87
C VAL A 214 -6.76 -3.78 1.14
N ARG A 215 -7.69 -4.12 2.07
CA ARG A 215 -7.89 -5.46 2.62
C ARG A 215 -9.04 -6.08 1.88
N VAL A 216 -8.68 -7.07 1.11
CA VAL A 216 -9.63 -8.01 0.53
C VAL A 216 -9.50 -9.32 1.31
N LYS A 217 -10.38 -10.29 1.06
CA LYS A 217 -10.35 -11.57 1.78
C LYS A 217 -8.94 -12.18 1.88
N PRO A 218 -8.64 -12.97 2.94
CA PRO A 218 -7.34 -13.59 3.16
C PRO A 218 -6.80 -14.25 1.89
N GLY A 219 -5.57 -13.91 1.53
CA GLY A 219 -4.95 -14.28 0.24
C GLY A 219 -4.82 -13.15 -0.78
N THR A 220 -5.19 -11.90 -0.44
CA THR A 220 -4.79 -10.69 -1.21
C THR A 220 -4.77 -9.42 -0.32
N LEU A 221 -3.74 -8.59 -0.48
CA LEU A 221 -3.52 -7.22 0.02
C LEU A 221 -3.09 -6.40 -1.22
N LEU A 222 -3.52 -5.15 -1.34
CA LEU A 222 -3.27 -4.33 -2.54
C LEU A 222 -2.75 -2.96 -2.21
#